data_AF-A0A1W9RFK2-F1
#
_entry.id   AF-A0A1W9RFK2-F1
#
_cell.length_a   1.000
_cell.length_b   1.000
_cell.length_c   1.000
_cell.angle_alpha   90.00
_cell.angle_beta   90.00
_cell.angle_gamma   90.00
#
_symmetry.space_group_name_H-M   'P 1'
#
loop_
_entity.id
_entity.type
_entity.pdbx_description
1 polymer ?
#
loop_
_entity_poly.entity_id
_entity_poly.type
_entity_poly.pdbx_seq_one_letter_code
_entity_poly.pdbx_strand_id
1 'polypeptide(L)'
;DYGKVAIREQVLYKKGSLTIEEYCKIQEHPAITRKILEKINFSRDFRELPKIAGAHHERLDGTGYPEGLSGDQIPLESRILSIVDIFDAMTSRRPYRDRMDFENVMENLAQNVGKQLDRELFEAFKKIKLDRLIKILAKEEEDHTDHLIEKDLEFMHQFTIQDLMNIIENKPLEPTGQKIVNKFYKYYYRDYLNGKGDKFKDPLKVATVS
;
A
#
# COMPACT_ATOMS: atom_id res chain seq x y z
N ASP A 1 8.43 -7.02 -9.14
CA ASP A 1 7.70 -7.42 -10.37
C ASP A 1 8.50 -7.45 -11.68
N TYR A 2 9.75 -7.94 -11.73
CA TYR A 2 10.49 -8.00 -13.01
C TYR A 2 9.83 -8.91 -14.06
N GLY A 3 9.07 -9.92 -13.64
CA GLY A 3 8.34 -10.79 -14.55
C GLY A 3 7.23 -10.10 -15.35
N LYS A 4 6.83 -8.87 -15.00
CA LYS A 4 5.91 -8.08 -15.83
C LYS A 4 6.47 -7.81 -17.23
N VAL A 5 7.80 -7.89 -17.43
CA VAL A 5 8.45 -7.79 -18.75
C VAL A 5 7.95 -8.83 -19.76
N ALA A 6 7.43 -9.97 -19.30
CA ALA A 6 6.91 -11.03 -20.15
C ALA A 6 5.40 -10.86 -20.47
N ILE A 7 4.76 -9.82 -19.90
CA ILE A 7 3.35 -9.53 -20.11
C ILE A 7 3.22 -8.44 -21.17
N ARG A 8 2.30 -8.61 -22.12
CA ARG A 8 2.08 -7.62 -23.18
C ARG A 8 1.65 -6.29 -22.58
N GLU A 9 2.23 -5.19 -23.04
CA GLU A 9 1.90 -3.83 -22.60
C GLU A 9 0.40 -3.52 -22.71
N GLN A 10 -0.25 -3.98 -23.79
CA GLN A 10 -1.69 -3.81 -24.00
C GLN A 10 -2.54 -4.42 -22.87
N VAL A 11 -2.04 -5.47 -22.23
CA VAL A 11 -2.70 -6.11 -21.07
C VAL A 11 -2.35 -5.37 -19.78
N LEU A 12 -1.07 -5.00 -19.58
CA LEU A 12 -0.62 -4.28 -18.38
C LEU A 12 -1.23 -2.88 -18.25
N TYR A 13 -1.44 -2.18 -19.36
CA TYR A 13 -1.94 -0.81 -19.41
C TYR A 13 -3.39 -0.70 -19.89
N LYS A 14 -4.13 -1.81 -19.88
CA LYS A 14 -5.53 -1.82 -20.32
C LYS A 14 -6.37 -0.88 -19.44
N LYS A 15 -7.06 0.07 -20.07
CA LYS A 15 -8.01 0.98 -19.41
C LYS A 15 -9.37 0.29 -19.32
N GLY A 16 -9.51 -0.67 -18.41
CA GLY A 16 -10.75 -1.42 -18.20
C GLY A 16 -10.51 -2.77 -17.55
N SER A 17 -11.59 -3.53 -17.34
CA SER A 17 -11.49 -4.87 -16.77
C SER A 17 -10.69 -5.81 -17.69
N LEU A 18 -9.85 -6.63 -17.08
CA LEU A 18 -9.15 -7.71 -17.74
C LEU A 18 -10.13 -8.85 -18.04
N THR A 19 -9.96 -9.54 -19.16
CA THR A 19 -10.59 -10.84 -19.35
C THR A 19 -9.96 -11.87 -18.40
N ILE A 20 -10.61 -13.03 -18.26
CA ILE A 20 -10.07 -14.12 -17.43
C ILE A 20 -8.69 -14.55 -17.95
N GLU A 21 -8.52 -14.66 -19.26
CA GLU A 21 -7.26 -15.05 -19.89
C GLU A 21 -6.16 -14.00 -19.68
N GLU A 22 -6.49 -12.72 -19.80
CA GLU A 22 -5.58 -11.61 -19.53
C GLU A 22 -5.15 -11.58 -18.06
N TYR A 23 -6.10 -11.82 -17.15
CA TYR A 23 -5.82 -11.92 -15.72
C TYR A 23 -4.90 -13.09 -15.40
N CYS A 24 -5.19 -14.29 -15.91
CA CYS A 24 -4.33 -15.47 -15.76
C CYS A 24 -2.92 -15.18 -16.28
N LYS A 25 -2.78 -14.45 -17.40
CA LYS A 25 -1.48 -14.06 -17.93
C LYS A 25 -0.72 -13.16 -16.96
N ILE A 26 -1.37 -12.15 -16.38
CA ILE A 26 -0.75 -11.29 -15.37
C ILE A 26 -0.31 -12.12 -14.15
N GLN A 27 -1.10 -13.11 -13.72
CA GLN A 27 -0.74 -13.96 -12.58
C GLN A 27 0.53 -14.80 -12.79
N GLU A 28 1.03 -14.94 -14.03
CA GLU A 28 2.30 -15.62 -14.29
C GLU A 28 3.53 -14.81 -13.84
N HIS A 29 3.40 -13.49 -13.67
CA HIS A 29 4.55 -12.61 -13.46
C HIS A 29 5.37 -12.89 -12.18
N PRO A 30 4.83 -13.39 -11.05
CA PRO A 30 5.66 -13.72 -9.89
C PRO A 30 6.55 -14.94 -10.18
N ALA A 31 5.99 -15.97 -10.83
CA ALA A 31 6.76 -17.14 -11.26
C ALA A 31 7.85 -16.77 -12.26
N ILE A 32 7.57 -15.85 -13.19
CA ILE A 32 8.57 -15.34 -14.13
C ILE A 32 9.63 -14.49 -13.41
N THR A 33 9.22 -13.66 -12.43
CA THR A 33 10.14 -12.89 -11.58
C THR A 33 11.12 -13.83 -10.89
N ARG A 34 10.63 -14.89 -10.24
CA ARG A 34 11.47 -15.92 -9.62
C ARG A 34 12.46 -16.53 -10.60
N LYS A 35 12.00 -16.98 -11.78
CA LYS A 35 12.86 -17.55 -12.83
C LYS A 35 13.95 -16.61 -13.33
N ILE A 36 13.66 -15.30 -13.41
CA ILE A 36 14.65 -14.29 -13.78
C ILE A 36 15.71 -14.17 -12.68
N LEU A 37 15.27 -14.04 -11.42
CA LEU A 37 16.16 -13.85 -10.28
C LEU A 37 17.00 -15.09 -9.97
N GLU A 38 16.49 -16.31 -10.20
CA GLU A 38 17.24 -17.57 -10.05
C GLU A 38 18.46 -17.65 -10.98
N LYS A 39 18.53 -16.84 -12.04
CA LYS A 39 19.71 -16.75 -12.92
C LYS A 39 20.80 -15.82 -12.40
N ILE A 40 20.53 -15.07 -11.33
CA ILE A 40 21.48 -14.13 -10.73
C ILE A 40 22.20 -14.85 -9.58
N ASN A 41 23.53 -14.72 -9.53
CA ASN A 41 24.31 -15.26 -8.43
C ASN A 41 24.29 -14.30 -7.24
N PHE A 42 23.29 -14.45 -6.36
CA PHE A 42 23.19 -13.68 -5.13
C PHE A 42 24.24 -14.12 -4.10
N SER A 43 24.67 -13.17 -3.25
CA SER A 43 25.44 -13.53 -2.06
C SER A 43 24.59 -14.38 -1.11
N ARG A 44 25.26 -15.06 -0.17
CA ARG A 44 24.61 -15.96 0.79
C ARG A 44 23.41 -15.32 1.50
N ASP A 45 23.51 -14.05 1.85
CA ASP A 45 22.49 -13.30 2.60
C ASP A 45 21.23 -13.02 1.77
N PHE A 46 21.32 -13.09 0.44
CA PHE A 46 20.25 -12.75 -0.50
C PHE A 46 19.78 -13.93 -1.35
N ARG A 47 20.25 -15.15 -1.06
CA ARG A 47 19.94 -16.35 -1.86
C ARG A 47 18.43 -16.67 -1.94
N GLU A 48 17.66 -16.25 -0.94
CA GLU A 48 16.21 -16.49 -0.88
C GLU A 48 15.39 -15.44 -1.66
N LEU A 49 16.02 -14.36 -2.16
CA LEU A 49 15.32 -13.30 -2.90
C LEU A 49 14.45 -13.80 -4.06
N PRO A 50 14.88 -14.78 -4.89
CA PRO A 50 14.01 -15.30 -5.95
C PRO A 50 12.73 -15.92 -5.40
N LYS A 51 12.81 -16.66 -4.29
CA LYS A 51 11.64 -17.26 -3.62
C LYS A 51 10.74 -16.17 -3.03
N ILE A 52 11.34 -15.22 -2.31
CA ILE A 52 10.62 -14.10 -1.69
C ILE A 52 9.84 -13.30 -2.74
N ALA A 53 10.51 -12.90 -3.82
CA ALA A 53 9.90 -12.15 -4.90
C ALA A 53 8.91 -12.99 -5.72
N GLY A 54 9.06 -14.31 -5.77
CA GLY A 54 8.11 -15.21 -6.43
C GLY A 54 6.80 -15.39 -5.66
N ALA A 55 6.83 -15.27 -4.33
CA ALA A 55 5.73 -15.60 -3.45
C ALA A 55 4.94 -14.38 -2.92
N HIS A 56 5.19 -13.16 -3.39
CA HIS A 56 4.52 -11.95 -2.88
C HIS A 56 3.00 -11.87 -3.16
N HIS A 57 2.49 -12.74 -4.04
CA HIS A 57 1.05 -12.91 -4.30
C HIS A 57 0.46 -14.21 -3.70
N GLU A 58 1.24 -14.93 -2.90
CA GLU A 58 0.70 -16.02 -2.08
C GLU A 58 -0.19 -15.45 -0.99
N ARG A 59 -1.15 -16.26 -0.55
CA ARG A 59 -2.18 -15.89 0.44
C ARG A 59 -2.14 -16.87 1.59
N LEU A 60 -2.32 -16.41 2.82
CA LEU A 60 -2.29 -17.29 4.00
C LEU A 60 -3.27 -18.47 3.91
N ASP A 61 -4.42 -18.26 3.28
CA ASP A 61 -5.46 -19.25 3.02
C ASP A 61 -5.13 -20.28 1.93
N GLY A 62 -3.96 -20.17 1.27
CA GLY A 62 -3.52 -21.06 0.19
C GLY A 62 -4.20 -20.83 -1.15
N THR A 63 -5.07 -19.82 -1.29
CA THR A 63 -5.74 -19.49 -2.55
C THR A 63 -4.92 -18.54 -3.44
N GLY A 64 -3.69 -18.24 -3.02
CA GLY A 64 -2.73 -17.43 -3.75
C GLY A 64 -2.06 -18.16 -4.91
N TYR A 65 -1.08 -17.48 -5.50
CA TYR A 65 -0.32 -17.98 -6.64
C TYR A 65 1.13 -17.48 -6.53
N PRO A 66 2.10 -18.15 -7.19
CA PRO A 66 1.96 -19.22 -8.19
C PRO A 66 1.94 -20.66 -7.65
N GLU A 67 2.37 -20.90 -6.42
CA GLU A 67 2.57 -22.23 -5.83
C GLU A 67 1.44 -22.66 -4.89
N GLY A 68 0.55 -21.73 -4.49
CA GLY A 68 -0.55 -22.02 -3.57
C GLY A 68 -0.05 -22.26 -2.14
N LEU A 69 1.01 -21.55 -1.75
CA LEU A 69 1.60 -21.65 -0.42
C LEU A 69 0.64 -21.07 0.62
N SER A 70 0.62 -21.65 1.81
CA SER A 70 -0.25 -21.25 2.91
C SER A 70 0.53 -21.04 4.20
N GLY A 71 0.01 -20.16 5.09
CA GLY A 71 0.60 -19.91 6.40
C GLY A 71 2.12 -19.69 6.37
N ASP A 72 2.85 -20.48 7.16
CA ASP A 72 4.30 -20.38 7.30
C ASP A 72 5.12 -20.97 6.13
N GLN A 73 4.46 -21.54 5.12
CA GLN A 73 5.14 -21.91 3.87
C GLN A 73 5.55 -20.66 3.08
N ILE A 74 4.84 -19.55 3.28
CA ILE A 74 5.11 -18.26 2.67
C ILE A 74 6.27 -17.59 3.43
N PRO A 75 7.36 -17.18 2.74
CA PRO A 75 8.44 -16.42 3.36
C PRO A 75 7.90 -15.21 4.12
N LEU A 76 8.48 -14.90 5.28
CA LEU A 76 8.08 -13.75 6.09
C LEU A 76 8.12 -12.45 5.27
N GLU A 77 9.17 -12.29 4.47
CA GLU A 77 9.38 -11.14 3.60
C GLU A 77 8.29 -11.05 2.53
N SER A 78 7.81 -12.17 1.98
CA SER A 78 6.69 -12.18 1.04
C SER A 78 5.37 -11.80 1.70
N ARG A 79 5.14 -12.24 2.96
CA ARG A 79 3.97 -11.81 3.74
C ARG A 79 4.01 -10.31 4.03
N ILE A 80 5.19 -9.74 4.30
CA ILE A 80 5.40 -8.29 4.43
C ILE A 80 5.08 -7.59 3.11
N LEU A 81 5.64 -8.06 2.00
CA LEU A 81 5.41 -7.50 0.66
C LEU A 81 3.92 -7.52 0.31
N SER A 82 3.17 -8.56 0.64
CA SER A 82 1.74 -8.64 0.35
C SER A 82 0.93 -7.48 0.96
N ILE A 83 1.22 -7.08 2.20
CA ILE A 83 0.57 -5.92 2.83
C ILE A 83 0.95 -4.63 2.10
N VAL A 84 2.25 -4.45 1.82
CA VAL A 84 2.79 -3.24 1.21
C VAL A 84 2.29 -3.07 -0.23
N ASP A 85 2.25 -4.14 -1.02
CA ASP A 85 1.75 -4.14 -2.39
C ASP A 85 0.27 -3.78 -2.48
N ILE A 86 -0.56 -4.32 -1.58
CA ILE A 86 -1.98 -3.99 -1.53
C ILE A 86 -2.16 -2.52 -1.12
N PHE A 87 -1.42 -2.07 -0.10
CA PHE A 87 -1.46 -0.69 0.35
C PHE A 87 -1.03 0.28 -0.76
N ASP A 88 0.12 0.03 -1.40
CA ASP A 88 0.60 0.84 -2.52
C ASP A 88 -0.40 0.82 -3.69
N ALA A 89 -0.91 -0.35 -4.08
CA ALA A 89 -1.86 -0.44 -5.19
C ALA A 89 -3.15 0.37 -4.97
N MET A 90 -3.61 0.52 -3.73
CA MET A 90 -4.80 1.30 -3.40
C MET A 90 -4.51 2.78 -3.13
N THR A 91 -3.31 3.09 -2.64
CA THR A 91 -2.92 4.45 -2.30
C THR A 91 -2.20 5.16 -3.43
N SER A 92 -1.64 4.49 -4.44
CA SER A 92 -0.97 5.13 -5.58
C SER A 92 -1.95 5.79 -6.56
N ARG A 93 -1.58 6.97 -7.12
CA ARG A 93 -2.31 7.55 -8.26
C ARG A 93 -1.92 6.82 -9.53
N ARG A 94 -2.92 6.43 -10.31
CA ARG A 94 -2.74 5.87 -11.65
C ARG A 94 -3.46 6.75 -12.66
N PRO A 95 -3.07 6.77 -13.95
CA PRO A 95 -3.71 7.60 -14.97
C PRO A 95 -5.25 7.43 -15.08
N TYR A 96 -5.78 6.33 -14.55
CA TYR A 96 -7.18 5.93 -14.59
C TYR A 96 -7.85 5.84 -13.21
N ARG A 97 -7.14 6.11 -12.11
CA ARG A 97 -7.66 5.97 -10.74
C ARG A 97 -6.92 6.89 -9.75
N ASP A 98 -7.67 7.70 -9.01
CA ASP A 98 -7.12 8.47 -7.89
C ASP A 98 -6.87 7.58 -6.65
N ARG A 99 -6.09 8.09 -5.69
CA ARG A 99 -5.83 7.41 -4.41
C ARG A 99 -7.16 7.11 -3.72
N MET A 100 -7.33 5.89 -3.21
CA MET A 100 -8.51 5.52 -2.42
C MET A 100 -8.50 6.27 -1.07
N ASP A 101 -9.65 6.54 -0.47
CA ASP A 101 -9.70 7.13 0.88
C ASP A 101 -8.98 6.22 1.88
N PHE A 102 -8.20 6.81 2.78
CA PHE A 102 -7.31 6.06 3.67
C PHE A 102 -8.06 5.08 4.58
N GLU A 103 -9.25 5.46 5.04
CA GLU A 103 -10.14 4.61 5.83
C GLU A 103 -10.55 3.36 5.05
N ASN A 104 -10.93 3.52 3.78
CA ASN A 104 -11.31 2.40 2.91
C ASN A 104 -10.11 1.49 2.61
N VAL A 105 -8.90 2.05 2.50
CA VAL A 105 -7.65 1.28 2.36
C VAL A 105 -7.43 0.43 3.61
N MET A 106 -7.52 1.03 4.80
CA MET A 106 -7.29 0.33 6.07
C MET A 106 -8.38 -0.71 6.36
N GLU A 107 -9.64 -0.43 6.01
CA GLU A 107 -10.74 -1.39 6.10
C GLU A 107 -10.51 -2.57 5.16
N ASN A 108 -10.10 -2.32 3.91
CA ASN A 108 -9.79 -3.40 2.96
C ASN A 108 -8.67 -4.31 3.48
N LEU A 109 -7.59 -3.74 4.03
CA LEU A 109 -6.53 -4.51 4.65
C LEU A 109 -7.06 -5.33 5.83
N ALA A 110 -7.84 -4.72 6.73
CA ALA A 110 -8.41 -5.40 7.90
C ALA A 110 -9.31 -6.59 7.51
N GLN A 111 -10.17 -6.43 6.49
CA GLN A 111 -11.05 -7.50 5.99
C GLN A 111 -10.29 -8.70 5.39
N ASN A 112 -9.04 -8.50 4.98
CA ASN A 112 -8.17 -9.54 4.40
C ASN A 112 -7.23 -10.21 5.41
N VAL A 113 -7.20 -9.74 6.66
CA VAL A 113 -6.41 -10.36 7.74
C VAL A 113 -6.89 -11.79 8.01
N GLY A 114 -5.94 -12.73 8.09
CA GLY A 114 -6.19 -14.16 8.29
C GLY A 114 -6.61 -14.92 7.03
N LYS A 115 -6.85 -14.23 5.91
CA LYS A 115 -7.12 -14.85 4.59
C LYS A 115 -5.93 -14.64 3.66
N GLN A 116 -5.63 -13.39 3.35
CA GLN A 116 -4.49 -13.02 2.53
C GLN A 116 -3.35 -12.49 3.40
N LEU A 117 -3.67 -11.75 4.46
CA LEU A 117 -2.69 -10.96 5.22
C LEU A 117 -2.45 -11.52 6.61
N ASP A 118 -1.19 -11.47 7.03
CA ASP A 118 -0.77 -11.89 8.36
C ASP A 118 -1.21 -10.90 9.43
N ARG A 119 -1.81 -11.43 10.51
CA ARG A 119 -2.32 -10.62 11.61
C ARG A 119 -1.20 -9.88 12.32
N GLU A 120 -0.09 -10.55 12.63
CA GLU A 120 1.02 -9.92 13.36
C GLU A 120 1.68 -8.83 12.53
N LEU A 121 1.81 -9.06 11.22
CA LEU A 121 2.34 -8.06 10.30
C LEU A 121 1.38 -6.89 10.09
N PHE A 122 0.07 -7.12 10.06
CA PHE A 122 -0.91 -6.04 10.01
C PHE A 122 -0.88 -5.20 11.29
N GLU A 123 -0.76 -5.82 12.46
CA GLU A 123 -0.56 -5.10 13.73
C GLU A 123 0.76 -4.31 13.76
N ALA A 124 1.83 -4.85 13.17
CA ALA A 124 3.09 -4.12 13.01
C ALA A 124 2.96 -2.95 12.02
N PHE A 125 2.24 -3.15 10.90
CA PHE A 125 1.97 -2.12 9.91
C PHE A 125 1.25 -0.92 10.53
N LYS A 126 0.21 -1.16 11.36
CA LYS A 126 -0.52 -0.09 12.06
C LYS A 126 0.35 0.72 13.04
N LYS A 127 1.50 0.19 13.47
CA LYS A 127 2.45 0.89 14.36
C LYS A 127 3.43 1.81 13.60
N ILE A 128 3.39 1.83 12.27
CA ILE A 128 4.20 2.76 11.47
C ILE A 128 3.87 4.20 11.87
N LYS A 129 4.91 5.00 12.09
CA LYS A 129 4.78 6.42 12.41
C LYS A 129 4.26 7.22 11.22
N LEU A 130 3.38 8.19 11.47
CA LEU A 130 2.75 8.96 10.41
C LEU A 130 3.75 9.82 9.63
N ASP A 131 4.82 10.33 10.27
CA ASP A 131 5.87 11.06 9.56
C ASP A 131 6.59 10.19 8.52
N ARG A 132 6.83 8.91 8.84
CA ARG A 132 7.42 7.95 7.92
C ARG A 132 6.48 7.62 6.77
N LEU A 133 5.20 7.40 7.08
CA LEU A 133 4.19 7.14 6.06
C LEU A 133 4.07 8.32 5.09
N ILE A 134 4.00 9.56 5.60
CA ILE A 134 3.95 10.78 4.77
C ILE A 134 5.16 10.86 3.83
N LYS A 135 6.38 10.58 4.34
CA LYS A 135 7.60 10.57 3.52
C LYS A 135 7.55 9.52 2.41
N ILE A 136 6.97 8.35 2.67
CA ILE A 136 6.82 7.28 1.66
C ILE A 136 5.85 7.74 0.56
N LEU A 137 4.65 8.19 0.95
CA LEU A 137 3.60 8.63 0.01
C LEU A 137 4.00 9.84 -0.85
N ALA A 138 4.92 10.67 -0.34
CA ALA A 138 5.46 11.82 -1.06
C ALA A 138 6.56 11.46 -2.09
N LYS A 139 7.27 10.34 -1.91
CA LYS A 139 8.39 9.93 -2.77
C LYS A 139 7.98 9.30 -4.10
N GLU A 140 6.75 8.81 -4.23
CA GLU A 140 6.30 7.99 -5.35
C GLU A 140 6.17 8.72 -6.70
N GLU A 141 6.13 10.06 -6.75
CA GLU A 141 5.75 10.79 -7.98
C GLU A 141 6.65 12.01 -8.25
N GLU A 142 7.94 11.79 -8.57
CA GLU A 142 8.94 12.82 -8.94
C GLU A 142 9.31 13.81 -7.81
N ASP A 143 10.08 13.31 -6.84
CA ASP A 143 10.91 14.05 -5.85
C ASP A 143 10.32 15.31 -5.17
N HIS A 144 9.00 15.32 -4.93
CA HIS A 144 8.30 16.43 -4.25
C HIS A 144 8.54 16.50 -2.73
N THR A 145 9.63 15.90 -2.23
CA THR A 145 9.94 15.90 -0.80
C THR A 145 10.31 17.28 -0.27
N ASP A 146 10.75 18.20 -1.13
CA ASP A 146 11.07 19.60 -0.81
C ASP A 146 9.87 20.39 -0.27
N HIS A 147 8.63 19.94 -0.52
CA HIS A 147 7.43 20.61 -0.02
C HIS A 147 6.93 20.05 1.32
N LEU A 148 7.63 19.08 1.90
CA LEU A 148 7.29 18.56 3.23
C LEU A 148 7.70 19.56 4.31
N ILE A 149 6.75 19.96 5.14
CA ILE A 149 7.02 20.90 6.23
C ILE A 149 7.59 20.13 7.42
N GLU A 150 8.85 20.38 7.77
CA GLU A 150 9.56 19.70 8.87
C GLU A 150 8.78 19.72 10.19
N LYS A 151 8.24 20.89 10.58
CA LYS A 151 7.40 21.04 11.78
C LYS A 151 6.14 20.17 11.76
N ASP A 152 5.57 19.93 10.57
CA ASP A 152 4.45 19.00 10.46
C ASP A 152 4.95 17.56 10.66
N LEU A 153 6.07 17.18 10.06
CA LEU A 153 6.65 15.84 10.22
C LEU A 153 7.04 15.55 11.68
N GLU A 154 7.66 16.50 12.38
CA GLU A 154 7.98 16.39 13.82
C GLU A 154 6.72 16.19 14.66
N PHE A 155 5.65 16.91 14.34
CA PHE A 155 4.35 16.73 14.99
C PHE A 155 3.77 15.35 14.70
N MET A 156 3.80 14.91 13.43
CA MET A 156 3.25 13.62 13.00
C MET A 156 4.07 12.42 13.50
N HIS A 157 5.35 12.60 13.85
CA HIS A 157 6.21 11.55 14.40
C HIS A 157 5.69 10.97 15.73
N GLN A 158 4.90 11.75 16.46
CA GLN A 158 4.33 11.33 17.73
C GLN A 158 3.27 10.23 17.56
N PHE A 159 2.65 10.15 16.39
CA PHE A 159 1.48 9.30 16.13
C PHE A 159 1.80 8.16 15.17
N THR A 160 1.05 7.07 15.30
CA THR A 160 1.06 5.90 14.42
C THR A 160 -0.18 5.88 13.52
N ILE A 161 -0.20 4.97 12.55
CA ILE A 161 -1.41 4.68 11.76
C ILE A 161 -2.56 4.26 12.68
N GLN A 162 -2.30 3.45 13.71
CA GLN A 162 -3.32 3.05 14.68
C GLN A 162 -3.92 4.24 15.42
N ASP A 163 -3.09 5.20 15.83
CA ASP A 163 -3.57 6.41 16.52
C ASP A 163 -4.49 7.21 15.60
N LEU A 164 -4.13 7.37 14.32
CA LEU A 164 -4.96 8.03 13.33
C LEU A 164 -6.30 7.31 13.13
N MET A 165 -6.29 5.98 12.99
CA MET A 165 -7.52 5.19 12.83
C MET A 165 -8.45 5.34 14.05
N ASN A 166 -7.89 5.23 15.25
CA ASN A 166 -8.64 5.42 16.50
C ASN A 166 -9.27 6.81 16.57
N ILE A 167 -8.54 7.86 16.15
CA ILE A 167 -9.05 9.23 16.12
C ILE A 167 -10.23 9.34 15.15
N ILE A 168 -10.10 8.81 13.93
CA ILE A 168 -11.13 8.90 12.88
C ILE A 168 -12.43 8.17 13.29
N GLU A 169 -12.31 7.01 13.95
CA GLU A 169 -13.45 6.22 14.42
C GLU A 169 -14.22 6.90 15.57
N ASN A 170 -13.52 7.60 16.46
CA ASN A 170 -14.10 8.23 17.66
C ASN A 170 -14.58 9.66 17.40
N LYS A 171 -15.76 9.81 16.78
CA LYS A 171 -16.41 11.11 16.56
C LYS A 171 -17.30 11.51 17.75
N PRO A 172 -17.43 12.82 18.07
CA PRO A 172 -16.82 13.97 17.40
C PRO A 172 -15.34 14.15 17.75
N LEU A 173 -14.56 14.71 16.83
CA LEU A 173 -13.12 14.94 17.03
C LEU A 173 -12.86 16.08 18.01
N GLU A 174 -12.02 15.84 19.00
CA GLU A 174 -11.44 16.89 19.83
C GLU A 174 -10.47 17.77 18.99
N PRO A 175 -10.15 19.01 19.43
CA PRO A 175 -9.30 19.93 18.67
C PRO A 175 -7.94 19.34 18.23
N THR A 176 -7.32 18.53 19.09
CA THR A 176 -6.06 17.83 18.77
C THR A 176 -6.27 16.77 17.69
N GLY A 177 -7.34 15.98 17.79
CA GLY A 177 -7.71 14.96 16.80
C GLY A 177 -7.96 15.60 15.43
N GLN A 178 -8.72 16.70 15.40
CA GLN A 178 -8.95 17.46 14.16
C GLN A 178 -7.65 17.96 13.54
N LYS A 179 -6.70 18.44 14.36
CA LYS A 179 -5.39 18.90 13.88
C LYS A 179 -4.57 17.76 13.25
N ILE A 180 -4.59 16.57 13.84
CA ILE A 180 -3.88 15.38 13.33
C ILE A 180 -4.50 14.96 11.98
N VAL A 181 -5.81 14.80 11.93
CA VAL A 181 -6.57 14.44 10.72
C VAL A 181 -6.30 15.43 9.60
N ASN A 182 -6.42 16.74 9.86
CA ASN A 182 -6.19 17.77 8.86
C ASN A 182 -4.77 17.75 8.30
N LYS A 183 -3.76 17.56 9.16
CA LYS A 183 -2.37 17.46 8.72
C LYS A 183 -2.13 16.21 7.90
N PHE A 184 -2.64 15.05 8.33
CA PHE A 184 -2.50 13.82 7.57
C PHE A 184 -3.09 13.97 6.16
N TYR A 185 -4.35 14.41 6.04
CA TYR A 185 -5.02 14.52 4.75
C TYR A 185 -4.43 15.60 3.84
N LYS A 186 -3.88 16.69 4.40
CA LYS A 186 -3.07 17.66 3.64
C LYS A 186 -1.96 16.95 2.86
N TYR A 187 -1.28 15.97 3.45
CA TYR A 187 -0.21 15.22 2.79
C TYR A 187 -0.75 14.08 1.92
N TYR A 188 -1.74 13.35 2.41
CA TYR A 188 -2.35 12.22 1.71
C TYR A 188 -2.93 12.62 0.35
N TYR A 189 -3.69 13.72 0.30
CA TYR A 189 -4.26 14.28 -0.93
C TYR A 189 -3.36 15.31 -1.62
N ARG A 190 -2.19 15.61 -1.03
CA ARG A 190 -1.16 16.51 -1.56
C ARG A 190 -1.62 17.95 -1.80
N ASP A 191 -2.46 18.46 -0.92
CA ASP A 191 -2.91 19.86 -0.96
C ASP A 191 -1.73 20.85 -0.88
N TYR A 192 -0.60 20.42 -0.33
CA TYR A 192 0.63 21.20 -0.24
C TYR A 192 1.29 21.54 -1.60
N LEU A 193 0.96 20.80 -2.68
CA LEU A 193 1.53 21.02 -4.01
C LEU A 193 0.81 22.13 -4.81
N ASN A 194 -0.46 22.41 -4.51
CA ASN A 194 -1.31 23.22 -5.39
C ASN A 194 -1.27 24.74 -5.11
N GLY A 195 -0.34 25.24 -4.28
CA GLY A 195 -0.08 26.68 -4.09
C GLY A 195 -1.27 27.53 -3.59
N LYS A 196 -2.43 26.93 -3.33
CA LYS A 196 -3.62 27.56 -2.77
C LYS A 196 -4.11 26.67 -1.64
N GLY A 197 -3.92 27.12 -0.41
CA GLY A 197 -4.73 26.66 0.71
C GLY A 197 -6.16 27.09 0.48
N ASP A 198 -6.90 26.33 -0.33
CA ASP A 198 -8.36 26.43 -0.47
C ASP A 198 -8.90 25.27 -1.30
N LYS A 199 -9.12 24.15 -0.61
CA LYS A 199 -10.42 23.49 -0.41
C LYS A 199 -10.15 22.17 0.26
N PHE A 200 -9.95 22.22 1.58
CA PHE A 200 -10.16 21.05 2.41
C PHE A 200 -11.62 20.62 2.17
N LYS A 201 -11.84 19.65 1.26
CA LYS A 201 -13.10 18.90 1.26
C LYS A 201 -13.03 18.14 2.56
N ASP A 202 -13.76 18.63 3.56
CA ASP A 202 -13.89 17.97 4.85
C ASP A 202 -14.16 16.47 4.60
N PRO A 203 -13.18 15.57 4.86
CA PRO A 203 -13.38 14.15 4.60
C PRO A 203 -14.53 13.62 5.46
N LEU A 204 -14.85 14.30 6.57
CA LEU A 204 -15.97 13.98 7.44
C LEU A 204 -17.33 14.28 6.82
N LYS A 205 -17.42 15.07 5.73
CA LYS A 205 -18.66 15.33 4.99
C LYS A 205 -18.98 14.31 3.90
N VAL A 206 -18.02 13.47 3.49
CA VAL A 206 -18.24 12.47 2.43
C VAL A 206 -18.86 11.18 3.01
N ALA A 207 -18.78 10.98 4.33
CA ALA A 207 -19.34 9.81 5.02
C ALA A 207 -20.88 9.80 5.17
N THR A 208 -21.61 10.74 4.57
CA THR A 208 -23.08 10.78 4.60
C THR A 208 -23.66 10.94 3.20
N VAL A 209 -23.52 9.91 2.36
CA VAL A 209 -24.50 9.62 1.30
C VAL A 209 -24.59 8.09 1.15
N SER A 210 -25.58 7.52 1.83
CA SER A 210 -26.19 6.23 1.49
C SER A 210 -27.34 6.46 0.52
#